data_AF-A0AAX2ZC99-F1
#
_entry.id   AF-A0AAX2ZC99-F1
#
_cell.length_a   1.000
_cell.length_b   1.000
_cell.length_c   1.000
_cell.angle_alpha   90.00
_cell.angle_beta   90.00
_cell.angle_gamma   90.00
#
_symmetry.space_group_name_H-M   'P 1'
#
loop_
_entity.id
_entity.type
_entity.pdbx_description
1 polymer ?
#
loop_
_entity_poly.entity_id
_entity_poly.type
_entity_poly.pdbx_seq_one_letter_code
_entity_poly.pdbx_strand_id
1 'polypeptide(L)'
;MSFMNKILLIFVILGAVNIIILLIIKGKSKTKKIEEKETRKKGDIRVLSYDDEDLICMVENDLELKYGYGCNDLEVFQNMKITHKNVYTLLWFDTEMENGGLGEYFFSISNVTMNYLEKAFEDVKALELLESYKIFINKNNIEESINYINKRSVEEYSLFMSKFDFSKFNDLYEQTDLRLLIANYIRDNIIDFSDLSEEELRILKEMEEEQKLMENN
;
A
#
# COMPACT_ATOMS: atom_id res chain seq x y z
N MET A 1 -15.71 47.36 -45.28
CA MET A 1 -16.13 46.11 -44.60
C MET A 1 -17.64 46.19 -44.35
N SER A 2 -18.43 45.23 -44.84
CA SER A 2 -19.88 45.19 -44.63
C SER A 2 -20.21 45.15 -43.13
N PHE A 3 -21.33 45.74 -42.72
CA PHE A 3 -21.83 45.72 -41.33
C PHE A 3 -21.85 44.31 -40.73
N MET A 4 -22.16 43.31 -41.57
CA MET A 4 -22.14 41.88 -41.24
C MET A 4 -20.75 41.37 -40.84
N ASN A 5 -19.68 41.85 -41.48
CA ASN A 5 -18.31 41.46 -41.15
C ASN A 5 -17.86 42.06 -39.82
N LYS A 6 -18.39 43.23 -39.43
CA LYS A 6 -18.13 43.83 -38.10
C LYS A 6 -18.82 43.04 -36.99
N ILE A 7 -20.04 42.58 -37.23
CA ILE A 7 -20.78 41.72 -36.28
C ILE A 7 -20.08 40.38 -36.10
N LEU A 8 -19.65 39.74 -37.19
CA LEU A 8 -18.89 38.48 -37.14
C LEU A 8 -17.58 38.63 -36.37
N LEU A 9 -16.86 39.75 -36.56
CA LEU A 9 -15.63 40.04 -35.82
C LEU A 9 -15.89 40.13 -34.30
N ILE A 10 -17.00 40.73 -33.89
CA ILE A 10 -17.39 40.83 -32.46
C ILE A 10 -17.63 39.45 -31.86
N PHE A 11 -18.32 38.55 -32.57
CA PHE A 11 -18.54 37.18 -32.10
C PHE A 11 -17.25 36.37 -32.00
N VAL A 12 -16.31 36.54 -32.94
CA VAL A 12 -14.99 35.88 -32.89
C VAL A 12 -14.19 36.38 -31.69
N ILE A 13 -14.20 37.69 -31.42
CA ILE A 13 -13.51 38.28 -30.25
C ILE A 13 -14.14 37.78 -28.95
N LEU A 14 -15.48 37.75 -28.84
CA LEU A 14 -16.17 37.22 -27.66
C LEU A 14 -15.88 35.73 -27.43
N GLY A 15 -15.81 34.93 -28.49
CA GLY A 15 -15.41 33.52 -28.43
C GLY A 15 -13.98 33.34 -27.91
N ALA A 16 -13.04 34.13 -28.41
CA ALA A 16 -11.65 34.10 -27.96
C ALA A 16 -11.50 34.51 -26.49
N VAL A 17 -12.25 35.52 -26.04
CA VAL A 17 -12.29 35.95 -24.63
C VAL A 17 -12.82 34.83 -23.73
N ASN A 18 -13.87 34.12 -24.13
CA ASN A 18 -14.39 32.98 -23.37
C ASN A 18 -13.37 31.84 -23.23
N ILE A 19 -12.63 31.53 -24.30
CA ILE A 19 -11.58 30.50 -24.26
C ILE A 19 -10.45 30.92 -23.30
N ILE A 20 -10.03 32.19 -23.32
CA ILE A 20 -9.00 32.71 -22.42
C ILE A 20 -9.46 32.65 -20.96
N ILE A 21 -10.72 33.01 -20.67
CA ILE A 21 -11.30 32.92 -19.31
C ILE A 21 -11.31 31.46 -18.83
N LEU A 22 -11.73 30.51 -19.69
CA LEU A 22 -11.72 29.08 -19.36
C LEU A 22 -10.31 28.54 -19.10
N LEU A 23 -9.32 28.99 -19.87
CA LEU A 23 -7.91 28.63 -19.66
C LEU A 23 -7.35 29.21 -18.35
N ILE A 24 -7.76 30.43 -17.95
CA ILE A 24 -7.38 31.02 -16.66
C ILE A 24 -8.05 30.26 -15.50
N ILE A 25 -9.31 29.85 -15.63
CA ILE A 25 -10.00 29.04 -14.61
C ILE A 25 -9.32 27.66 -14.47
N LYS A 26 -9.01 27.00 -15.59
CA LYS A 26 -8.31 25.71 -15.61
C LYS A 26 -6.85 25.81 -15.13
N GLY A 27 -6.20 26.95 -15.36
CA GLY A 27 -4.89 27.27 -14.83
C GLY A 27 -4.92 27.49 -13.32
N LYS A 28 -5.91 28.25 -12.81
CA LYS A 28 -6.11 28.47 -11.36
C LYS A 28 -6.53 27.19 -10.61
N SER A 29 -7.22 26.26 -11.26
CA SER A 29 -7.54 24.96 -10.64
C SER A 29 -6.32 24.04 -10.50
N LYS A 30 -5.24 24.29 -11.25
CA LYS A 30 -3.98 23.53 -11.15
C LYS A 30 -2.95 24.12 -10.18
N THR A 31 -3.11 25.38 -9.75
CA THR A 31 -2.10 26.06 -8.90
C THR A 31 -2.61 26.47 -7.51
N LYS A 32 -3.67 25.81 -7.02
CA LYS A 32 -4.13 26.01 -5.64
C LYS A 32 -4.68 24.72 -5.03
N LYS A 33 -3.92 23.63 -5.11
CA LYS A 33 -3.78 22.75 -3.94
C LYS A 33 -2.76 23.45 -3.03
N ILE A 34 -3.21 24.49 -2.34
CA ILE A 34 -2.63 24.76 -1.04
C ILE A 34 -3.09 23.54 -0.25
N GLU A 35 -2.16 22.65 0.08
CA GLU A 35 -2.35 21.79 1.24
C GLU A 35 -2.69 22.74 2.38
N GLU A 36 -3.99 22.90 2.66
CA GLU A 36 -4.39 23.24 3.99
C GLU A 36 -3.79 22.11 4.82
N LYS A 37 -2.64 22.38 5.45
CA LYS A 37 -2.28 21.69 6.68
C LYS A 37 -3.45 21.96 7.60
N GLU A 38 -4.45 21.07 7.56
CA GLU A 38 -5.39 20.94 8.66
C GLU A 38 -4.52 20.85 9.89
N THR A 39 -4.56 21.89 10.71
CA THR A 39 -4.02 21.82 12.06
C THR A 39 -4.90 20.81 12.76
N ARG A 40 -4.50 19.53 12.69
CA ARG A 40 -5.13 18.43 13.42
C ARG A 40 -5.33 18.93 14.85
N LYS A 41 -6.58 18.95 15.30
CA LYS A 41 -6.88 19.27 16.69
C LYS A 41 -6.09 18.30 17.56
N LYS A 42 -5.46 18.85 18.59
CA LYS A 42 -4.55 18.20 19.55
C LYS A 42 -5.15 17.04 20.37
N GLY A 43 -6.24 16.42 19.89
CA GLY A 43 -6.97 15.32 20.53
C GLY A 43 -7.66 14.36 19.55
N ASP A 44 -7.34 14.39 18.25
CA ASP A 44 -7.92 13.48 17.23
C ASP A 44 -7.00 12.32 16.85
N ILE A 45 -5.92 12.12 17.59
CA ILE A 45 -4.94 11.10 17.25
C ILE A 45 -5.42 9.75 17.79
N ARG A 46 -6.28 9.07 17.04
CA ARG A 46 -6.84 7.76 17.41
C ARG A 46 -6.07 6.56 16.86
N VAL A 47 -4.88 6.79 16.30
CA VAL A 47 -4.19 5.75 15.51
C VAL A 47 -3.77 4.55 16.36
N LEU A 48 -3.48 4.74 17.66
CA LEU A 48 -3.18 3.64 18.58
C LEU A 48 -4.42 2.90 19.07
N SER A 49 -5.60 3.52 19.02
CA SER A 49 -6.85 2.94 19.51
C SER A 49 -7.70 2.29 18.42
N TYR A 50 -7.25 2.31 17.17
CA TYR A 50 -7.91 1.53 16.11
C TYR A 50 -7.72 0.04 16.38
N ASP A 51 -8.76 -0.72 16.08
CA ASP A 51 -8.59 -2.16 15.92
C ASP A 51 -7.62 -2.46 14.77
N ASP A 52 -7.12 -3.70 14.75
CA ASP A 52 -6.04 -4.10 13.85
C ASP A 52 -6.41 -3.90 12.38
N GLU A 53 -7.65 -4.21 12.01
CA GLU A 53 -8.14 -4.13 10.64
C GLU A 53 -8.33 -2.68 10.19
N ASP A 54 -8.94 -1.84 11.02
CA ASP A 54 -9.08 -0.41 10.73
C ASP A 54 -7.71 0.27 10.57
N LEU A 55 -6.75 -0.08 11.43
CA LEU A 55 -5.38 0.44 11.35
C LEU A 55 -4.70 0.02 10.03
N ILE A 56 -4.79 -1.26 9.69
CA ILE A 56 -4.21 -1.81 8.45
C ILE A 56 -4.84 -1.13 7.24
N CYS A 57 -6.18 -1.05 7.17
CA CYS A 57 -6.87 -0.41 6.06
C CYS A 57 -6.48 1.07 5.91
N MET A 58 -6.34 1.81 7.02
CA MET A 58 -5.90 3.21 6.96
C MET A 58 -4.47 3.34 6.42
N VAL A 59 -3.55 2.49 6.89
CA VAL A 59 -2.16 2.50 6.44
C VAL A 59 -2.06 2.07 4.98
N GLU A 60 -2.77 1.03 4.57
CA GLU A 60 -2.82 0.58 3.18
C GLU A 60 -3.23 1.72 2.24
N ASN A 61 -4.35 2.39 2.55
CA ASN A 61 -4.83 3.52 1.77
C ASN A 61 -3.81 4.67 1.70
N ASP A 62 -3.13 5.00 2.80
CA ASP A 62 -2.09 6.04 2.80
C ASP A 62 -0.89 5.64 1.93
N LEU A 63 -0.43 4.38 2.04
CA LEU A 63 0.67 3.87 1.24
C LEU A 63 0.33 3.86 -0.26
N GLU A 64 -0.89 3.46 -0.63
CA GLU A 64 -1.36 3.52 -2.02
C GLU A 64 -1.47 4.95 -2.54
N LEU A 65 -1.93 5.90 -1.73
CA LEU A 65 -1.96 7.32 -2.11
C LEU A 65 -0.55 7.88 -2.30
N LYS A 66 0.39 7.44 -1.47
CA LYS A 66 1.77 7.94 -1.45
C LYS A 66 2.63 7.35 -2.56
N TYR A 67 2.48 6.06 -2.86
CA TYR A 67 3.34 5.31 -3.77
C TYR A 67 2.63 4.81 -5.04
N GLY A 68 1.31 4.94 -5.10
CA GLY A 68 0.47 4.47 -6.21
C GLY A 68 -0.27 3.18 -5.87
N TYR A 69 -1.51 3.09 -6.35
CA TYR A 69 -2.34 1.89 -6.24
C TYR A 69 -1.66 0.71 -6.91
N GLY A 70 -1.54 -0.39 -6.18
CA GLY A 70 -0.93 -1.61 -6.67
C GLY A 70 0.47 -1.41 -7.29
N CYS A 71 1.29 -0.55 -6.68
CA CYS A 71 2.61 -0.17 -7.16
C CYS A 71 3.41 -1.39 -7.61
N ASN A 72 3.63 -1.50 -8.92
CA ASN A 72 4.40 -2.57 -9.58
C ASN A 72 5.71 -2.03 -10.18
N ASP A 73 6.09 -0.81 -9.79
CA ASP A 73 7.32 -0.15 -10.20
C ASP A 73 8.45 -0.45 -9.19
N LEU A 74 9.48 -1.15 -9.66
CA LEU A 74 10.63 -1.52 -8.86
C LEU A 74 11.42 -0.29 -8.36
N GLU A 75 11.48 0.79 -9.14
CA GLU A 75 12.16 2.02 -8.73
C GLU A 75 11.44 2.68 -7.55
N VAL A 76 10.10 2.66 -7.55
CA VAL A 76 9.32 3.17 -6.42
C VAL A 76 9.60 2.33 -5.17
N PHE A 77 9.54 0.99 -5.26
CA PHE A 77 9.85 0.09 -4.13
C PHE A 77 11.25 0.32 -3.56
N GLN A 78 12.26 0.50 -4.42
CA GLN A 78 13.64 0.73 -3.96
C GLN A 78 13.77 2.02 -3.14
N ASN A 79 12.95 3.03 -3.46
CA ASN A 79 12.96 4.34 -2.82
C ASN A 79 11.99 4.48 -1.65
N MET A 80 11.16 3.47 -1.36
CA MET A 80 10.27 3.48 -0.19
C MET A 80 11.08 3.46 1.12
N LYS A 81 10.52 4.10 2.17
CA LYS A 81 10.98 3.85 3.55
C LYS A 81 10.88 2.36 3.85
N ILE A 82 11.82 1.82 4.64
CA ILE A 82 11.88 0.38 4.94
C ILE A 82 10.58 -0.11 5.59
N THR A 83 10.10 0.61 6.60
CA THR A 83 8.84 0.32 7.30
C THR A 83 7.65 0.25 6.33
N HIS A 84 7.54 1.23 5.44
CA HIS A 84 6.48 1.30 4.42
C HIS A 84 6.56 0.13 3.45
N LYS A 85 7.77 -0.14 2.93
CA LYS A 85 8.02 -1.25 2.01
C LYS A 85 7.67 -2.59 2.62
N ASN A 86 8.02 -2.83 3.88
CA ASN A 86 7.73 -4.08 4.57
C ASN A 86 6.22 -4.29 4.69
N VAL A 87 5.48 -3.29 5.19
CA VAL A 87 4.01 -3.36 5.29
C VAL A 87 3.38 -3.56 3.92
N TYR A 88 3.77 -2.75 2.92
CA TYR A 88 3.22 -2.84 1.57
C TYR A 88 3.49 -4.21 0.92
N THR A 89 4.70 -4.76 1.10
CA THR A 89 5.08 -6.09 0.62
C THR A 89 4.18 -7.17 1.24
N LEU A 90 3.93 -7.07 2.55
CA LEU A 90 3.13 -8.06 3.27
C LEU A 90 1.65 -7.96 2.95
N LEU A 91 1.09 -6.77 2.74
CA LEU A 91 -0.32 -6.61 2.34
C LEU A 91 -0.58 -7.16 0.93
N TRP A 92 0.36 -6.94 0.01
CA TRP A 92 0.33 -7.57 -1.31
C TRP A 92 0.42 -9.09 -1.22
N PHE A 93 1.33 -9.59 -0.40
CA PHE A 93 1.46 -11.02 -0.16
C PHE A 93 0.18 -11.62 0.44
N ASP A 94 -0.37 -11.01 1.49
CA ASP A 94 -1.62 -11.40 2.18
C ASP A 94 -2.79 -11.49 1.20
N THR A 95 -2.97 -10.45 0.37
CA THR A 95 -4.01 -10.41 -0.66
C THR A 95 -3.93 -11.61 -1.60
N GLU A 96 -2.74 -11.99 -2.05
CA GLU A 96 -2.59 -13.13 -2.97
C GLU A 96 -2.71 -14.47 -2.26
N MET A 97 -2.27 -14.54 -0.99
CA MET A 97 -2.49 -15.72 -0.16
C MET A 97 -3.99 -15.99 0.01
N GLU A 98 -4.81 -14.96 0.24
CA GLU A 98 -6.27 -15.08 0.31
C GLU A 98 -6.90 -15.44 -1.05
N ASN A 99 -6.33 -14.96 -2.16
CA ASN A 99 -6.86 -15.23 -3.50
C ASN A 99 -6.60 -16.66 -3.98
N GLY A 100 -5.44 -17.24 -3.64
CA GLY A 100 -5.04 -18.55 -4.13
C GLY A 100 -3.77 -19.14 -3.51
N GLY A 101 -3.35 -18.63 -2.36
CA GLY A 101 -2.18 -19.10 -1.63
C GLY A 101 -0.85 -18.71 -2.27
N LEU A 102 0.23 -19.37 -1.85
CA LEU A 102 1.59 -19.02 -2.24
C LEU A 102 1.82 -19.16 -3.76
N GLY A 103 1.11 -20.09 -4.40
CA GLY A 103 1.13 -20.24 -5.83
C GLY A 103 0.63 -18.99 -6.55
N GLU A 104 -0.49 -18.41 -6.11
CA GLU A 104 -1.05 -17.18 -6.68
C GLU A 104 -0.05 -16.04 -6.56
N TYR A 105 0.53 -15.86 -5.39
CA TYR A 105 1.55 -14.83 -5.15
C TYR A 105 2.72 -14.90 -6.14
N PHE A 106 3.24 -16.10 -6.42
CA PHE A 106 4.34 -16.26 -7.37
C PHE A 106 3.91 -16.11 -8.84
N PHE A 107 2.70 -16.52 -9.18
CA PHE A 107 2.21 -16.44 -10.55
C PHE A 107 1.79 -15.02 -10.93
N SER A 108 1.23 -14.25 -9.99
CA SER A 108 0.69 -12.92 -10.23
C SER A 108 1.80 -11.88 -10.45
N ILE A 109 1.42 -10.62 -10.70
CA ILE A 109 2.39 -9.51 -10.80
C ILE A 109 2.99 -9.14 -9.44
N SER A 110 2.39 -9.63 -8.35
CA SER A 110 2.78 -9.33 -6.98
C SER A 110 4.13 -9.90 -6.61
N ASN A 111 4.63 -10.89 -7.36
CA ASN A 111 5.98 -11.43 -7.23
C ASN A 111 7.11 -10.40 -7.44
N VAL A 112 6.81 -9.18 -7.94
CA VAL A 112 7.78 -8.07 -7.95
C VAL A 112 8.30 -7.74 -6.54
N THR A 113 7.53 -8.06 -5.49
CA THR A 113 7.91 -7.82 -4.09
C THR A 113 8.65 -9.00 -3.45
N MET A 114 8.85 -10.10 -4.19
CA MET A 114 9.41 -11.35 -3.66
C MET A 114 10.78 -11.16 -3.00
N ASN A 115 11.63 -10.31 -3.58
CA ASN A 115 12.97 -10.00 -3.06
C ASN A 115 12.95 -9.22 -1.74
N TYR A 116 11.80 -8.68 -1.34
CA TYR A 116 11.62 -7.93 -0.09
C TYR A 116 10.87 -8.74 0.98
N LEU A 117 10.23 -9.83 0.60
CA LEU A 117 9.34 -10.59 1.48
C LEU A 117 10.06 -11.21 2.68
N GLU A 118 11.28 -11.74 2.48
CA GLU A 118 12.06 -12.30 3.59
C GLU A 118 12.35 -11.28 4.69
N LYS A 119 12.73 -10.07 4.29
CA LYS A 119 13.05 -9.00 5.24
C LYS A 119 11.78 -8.50 5.93
N ALA A 120 10.67 -8.42 5.19
CA ALA A 120 9.39 -8.03 5.75
C ALA A 120 8.91 -9.03 6.80
N PHE A 121 8.97 -10.35 6.54
CA PHE A 121 8.65 -11.37 7.54
C PHE A 121 9.56 -11.31 8.77
N GLU A 122 10.86 -11.10 8.59
CA GLU A 122 11.81 -10.94 9.69
C GLU A 122 11.40 -9.76 10.60
N ASP A 123 11.11 -8.61 10.00
CA ASP A 123 10.84 -7.37 10.74
C ASP A 123 9.49 -7.40 11.47
N VAL A 124 8.46 -8.06 10.91
CA VAL A 124 7.17 -8.28 11.61
C VAL A 124 7.18 -9.50 12.53
N LYS A 125 8.32 -10.21 12.63
CA LYS A 125 8.51 -11.41 13.47
C LYS A 125 7.64 -12.62 13.05
N ALA A 126 7.28 -12.72 11.77
CA ALA A 126 6.64 -13.89 11.17
C ALA A 126 7.67 -15.00 10.86
N LEU A 127 8.39 -15.47 11.90
CA LEU A 127 9.61 -16.27 11.73
C LEU A 127 9.34 -17.67 11.16
N GLU A 128 8.22 -18.31 11.51
CA GLU A 128 7.86 -19.62 10.97
C GLU A 128 7.52 -19.55 9.48
N LEU A 129 6.77 -18.52 9.07
CA LEU A 129 6.51 -18.23 7.66
C LEU A 129 7.82 -17.97 6.90
N LEU A 130 8.72 -17.16 7.47
CA LEU A 130 10.04 -16.90 6.88
C LEU A 130 10.84 -18.17 6.64
N GLU A 131 10.91 -19.06 7.64
CA GLU A 131 11.65 -20.32 7.52
C GLU A 131 11.01 -21.24 6.45
N SER A 132 9.69 -21.40 6.49
CA SER A 132 8.95 -22.21 5.53
C SER A 132 9.10 -21.68 4.10
N TYR A 133 9.02 -20.36 3.92
CA TYR A 133 9.23 -19.67 2.66
C TYR A 133 10.62 -19.94 2.08
N LYS A 134 11.68 -19.73 2.89
CA LYS A 134 13.08 -19.99 2.50
C LYS A 134 13.30 -21.43 2.07
N ILE A 135 12.75 -22.38 2.81
CA ILE A 135 12.84 -23.80 2.46
C ILE A 135 12.16 -24.06 1.11
N PHE A 136 10.96 -23.49 0.91
CA PHE A 136 10.20 -23.66 -0.32
C PHE A 136 10.92 -23.10 -1.55
N ILE A 137 11.40 -21.85 -1.48
CA ILE A 137 12.12 -21.19 -2.59
C ILE A 137 13.36 -21.99 -2.97
N ASN A 138 14.21 -22.33 -1.99
CA ASN A 138 15.48 -23.01 -2.22
C ASN A 138 15.30 -24.42 -2.78
N LYS A 139 14.29 -25.15 -2.31
CA LYS A 139 14.02 -26.53 -2.76
C LYS A 139 13.53 -26.57 -4.21
N ASN A 140 12.77 -25.57 -4.64
CA ASN A 140 11.98 -25.63 -5.88
C ASN A 140 12.51 -24.73 -7.00
N ASN A 141 13.58 -23.95 -6.77
CA ASN A 141 14.14 -22.98 -7.72
C ASN A 141 13.07 -22.06 -8.33
N ILE A 142 12.27 -21.43 -7.47
CA ILE A 142 11.08 -20.67 -7.84
C ILE A 142 11.42 -19.49 -8.76
N GLU A 143 12.53 -18.79 -8.54
CA GLU A 143 12.98 -17.67 -9.39
C GLU A 143 13.08 -18.06 -10.86
N GLU A 144 13.73 -19.19 -11.15
CA GLU A 144 13.86 -19.69 -12.52
C GLU A 144 12.48 -20.01 -13.11
N SER A 145 11.59 -20.62 -12.30
CA SER A 145 10.26 -21.00 -12.74
C SER A 145 9.35 -19.81 -13.05
N ILE A 146 9.47 -18.72 -12.29
CA ILE A 146 8.77 -17.45 -12.54
C ILE A 146 9.23 -16.82 -13.85
N ASN A 147 10.54 -16.83 -14.13
CA ASN A 147 11.10 -16.27 -15.37
C ASN A 147 10.62 -16.97 -16.64
N TYR A 148 10.08 -18.19 -16.52
CA TYR A 148 9.49 -18.94 -17.64
C TYR A 148 8.00 -18.65 -17.87
N ILE A 149 7.36 -17.83 -17.04
CA ILE A 149 5.96 -17.41 -17.26
C ILE A 149 5.95 -16.36 -18.37
N ASN A 150 5.50 -16.76 -19.55
CA ASN A 150 5.47 -15.89 -20.73
C ASN A 150 4.14 -15.14 -20.86
N LYS A 151 3.05 -15.75 -20.37
CA LYS A 151 1.70 -15.18 -20.43
C LYS A 151 0.86 -15.68 -19.26
N ARG A 152 0.32 -14.76 -18.47
CA ARG A 152 -0.63 -15.10 -17.40
C ARG A 152 -1.99 -15.52 -17.96
N SER A 153 -2.08 -16.76 -18.47
CA SER A 153 -3.32 -17.42 -18.89
C SER A 153 -3.69 -18.55 -17.94
N VAL A 154 -4.93 -19.02 -18.03
CA VAL A 154 -5.44 -20.12 -17.19
C VAL A 154 -4.64 -21.41 -17.40
N GLU A 155 -4.17 -21.65 -18.63
CA GLU A 155 -3.35 -22.83 -18.97
C GLU A 155 -1.96 -22.74 -18.33
N GLU A 156 -1.27 -21.59 -18.43
CA GLU A 156 0.02 -21.40 -17.77
C GLU A 156 -0.11 -21.46 -16.25
N TYR A 157 -1.20 -20.91 -15.69
CA TYR A 157 -1.52 -21.00 -14.27
C TYR A 157 -1.63 -22.45 -13.81
N SER A 158 -2.47 -23.24 -14.48
CA SER A 158 -2.69 -24.65 -14.14
C SER A 158 -1.39 -25.46 -14.22
N LEU A 159 -0.57 -25.18 -15.24
CA LEU A 159 0.74 -25.81 -15.39
C LEU A 159 1.67 -25.42 -14.24
N PHE A 160 1.75 -24.13 -13.89
CA PHE A 160 2.57 -23.65 -12.78
C PHE A 160 2.14 -24.27 -11.45
N MET A 161 0.84 -24.28 -11.16
CA MET A 161 0.31 -24.86 -9.93
C MET A 161 0.59 -26.35 -9.80
N SER A 162 0.62 -27.09 -10.91
CA SER A 162 0.91 -28.53 -10.90
C SER A 162 2.38 -28.88 -10.63
N LYS A 163 3.30 -27.92 -10.71
CA LYS A 163 4.75 -28.17 -10.56
C LYS A 163 5.19 -28.27 -9.11
N PHE A 164 4.46 -27.66 -8.19
CA PHE A 164 4.89 -27.50 -6.81
C PHE A 164 3.78 -27.89 -5.85
N ASP A 165 4.20 -28.38 -4.69
CA ASP A 165 3.30 -28.65 -3.58
C ASP A 165 3.35 -27.48 -2.59
N PHE A 166 2.36 -26.59 -2.68
CA PHE A 166 2.23 -25.40 -1.83
C PHE A 166 1.54 -25.68 -0.49
N SER A 167 0.96 -26.87 -0.31
CA SER A 167 0.06 -27.20 0.81
C SER A 167 0.66 -26.85 2.17
N LYS A 168 1.86 -27.36 2.46
CA LYS A 168 2.55 -27.11 3.73
C LYS A 168 2.68 -25.62 4.07
N PHE A 169 2.99 -24.78 3.07
CA PHE A 169 3.14 -23.35 3.32
C PHE A 169 1.77 -22.69 3.52
N ASN A 170 0.80 -23.01 2.67
CA ASN A 170 -0.55 -22.46 2.76
C ASN A 170 -1.22 -22.83 4.10
N ASP A 171 -1.09 -24.08 4.54
CA ASP A 171 -1.62 -24.54 5.83
C ASP A 171 -0.99 -23.78 7.02
N LEU A 172 0.31 -23.46 6.93
CA LEU A 172 1.01 -22.68 7.95
C LEU A 172 0.54 -21.21 7.96
N TYR A 173 0.31 -20.64 6.76
CA TYR A 173 -0.23 -19.30 6.61
C TYR A 173 -1.62 -19.19 7.26
N GLU A 174 -2.52 -20.15 7.01
CA GLU A 174 -3.86 -20.17 7.62
C GLU A 174 -3.84 -20.24 9.16
N GLN A 175 -2.75 -20.76 9.74
CA GLN A 175 -2.54 -20.84 11.19
C GLN A 175 -1.83 -19.60 11.76
N THR A 176 -1.29 -18.75 10.90
CA THR A 176 -0.54 -17.56 11.29
C THR A 176 -1.42 -16.33 11.17
N ASP A 177 -1.59 -15.61 12.27
CA ASP A 177 -2.27 -14.31 12.25
C ASP A 177 -1.31 -13.22 11.73
N LEU A 178 -1.07 -13.23 10.41
CA LEU A 178 -0.15 -12.30 9.76
C LEU A 178 -0.64 -10.85 9.89
N ARG A 179 -1.96 -10.63 9.83
CA ARG A 179 -2.59 -9.32 10.03
C ARG A 179 -2.25 -8.74 11.40
N LEU A 180 -2.40 -9.51 12.48
CA LEU A 180 -1.99 -9.08 13.82
C LEU A 180 -0.50 -8.71 13.89
N LEU A 181 0.37 -9.49 13.24
CA LEU A 181 1.81 -9.19 13.20
C LEU A 181 2.10 -7.88 12.45
N ILE A 182 1.42 -7.63 11.33
CA ILE A 182 1.52 -6.37 10.57
C ILE A 182 1.03 -5.20 11.43
N ALA A 183 -0.14 -5.31 12.08
CA ALA A 183 -0.70 -4.26 12.92
C ALA A 183 0.24 -3.91 14.08
N ASN A 184 0.81 -4.92 14.76
CA ASN A 184 1.79 -4.70 15.82
C ASN A 184 3.05 -3.99 15.30
N TYR A 185 3.55 -4.39 14.12
CA TYR A 185 4.68 -3.72 13.49
C TYR A 185 4.39 -2.26 13.15
N ILE A 186 3.19 -1.96 12.65
CA ILE A 186 2.73 -0.58 12.39
C ILE A 186 2.72 0.22 13.70
N ARG A 187 2.15 -0.31 14.79
CA ARG A 187 2.10 0.37 16.09
C ARG A 187 3.49 0.64 16.66
N ASP A 188 4.39 -0.33 16.58
CA ASP A 188 5.79 -0.19 17.00
C ASP A 188 6.53 0.91 16.21
N ASN A 189 6.12 1.15 14.96
CA ASN A 189 6.75 2.10 14.04
C ASN A 189 5.81 3.25 13.64
N ILE A 190 4.84 3.60 14.49
CA ILE A 190 3.72 4.45 14.08
C ILE A 190 4.12 5.86 13.61
N ILE A 191 5.29 6.35 14.04
CA ILE A 191 5.86 7.62 13.58
C ILE A 191 6.07 7.62 12.06
N ASP A 192 6.40 6.48 11.46
CA ASP A 192 6.58 6.41 10.02
C ASP A 192 5.25 6.47 9.26
N PHE A 193 4.19 5.94 9.87
CA PHE A 193 2.84 5.82 9.29
C PHE A 193 1.88 6.93 9.70
N SER A 194 2.36 7.95 10.41
CA SER A 194 1.51 9.03 10.91
C SER A 194 2.23 10.37 10.90
N ASP A 195 1.48 11.46 10.75
CA ASP A 195 2.02 12.83 10.81
C ASP A 195 2.24 13.32 12.26
N LEU A 196 2.41 12.41 13.21
CA LEU A 196 2.49 12.74 14.63
C LEU A 196 3.87 13.26 15.00
N SER A 197 3.90 14.31 15.82
CA SER A 197 5.11 14.72 16.51
C SER A 197 5.46 13.74 17.64
N GLU A 198 6.74 13.70 18.05
CA GLU A 198 7.19 12.88 19.18
C GLU A 198 6.42 13.17 20.48
N GLU A 199 6.06 14.44 20.69
CA GLU A 199 5.27 14.87 21.84
C GLU A 199 3.85 14.31 21.80
N GLU A 200 3.21 14.35 20.63
CA GLU A 200 1.88 13.77 20.41
C GLU A 200 1.90 12.25 20.60
N LEU A 201 2.96 11.58 20.16
CA LEU A 201 3.13 10.14 20.38
C LEU A 201 3.27 9.79 21.87
N ARG A 202 4.04 10.56 22.63
CA ARG A 202 4.23 10.32 24.07
C ARG A 202 2.91 10.39 24.82
N ILE A 203 2.11 11.42 24.53
CA ILE A 203 0.78 11.62 25.14
C ILE A 203 -0.14 10.42 24.86
N LEU A 204 -0.09 9.85 23.65
CA LEU A 204 -0.93 8.70 23.32
C LEU A 204 -0.54 7.43 24.06
N LYS A 205 0.75 7.18 24.20
CA LYS A 205 1.24 6.03 24.98
C LYS A 205 0.84 6.15 26.45
N GLU A 206 0.97 7.35 27.03
CA GLU A 206 0.52 7.64 28.40
C GLU A 206 -1.00 7.38 28.55
N MET A 207 -1.82 7.82 27.59
CA MET A 207 -3.28 7.58 27.61
C MET A 207 -3.66 6.10 27.49
N GLU A 208 -2.94 5.33 26.67
CA GLU A 208 -3.19 3.89 26.50
C GLU A 208 -2.81 3.11 27.77
N GLU A 209 -1.71 3.48 28.42
CA GLU A 209 -1.30 2.92 29.72
C GLU A 209 -2.34 3.20 30.81
N GLU A 210 -2.87 4.42 30.87
CA GLU A 210 -3.95 4.79 31.78
C GLU A 210 -5.25 4.02 31.52
N GLN A 211 -5.63 3.81 30.25
CA GLN A 211 -6.79 3.00 29.89
C GLN A 211 -6.64 1.54 30.33
N LYS A 212 -5.49 0.91 30.05
CA LYS A 212 -5.20 -0.47 30.49
C LYS A 212 -5.23 -0.59 32.01
N LEU A 213 -4.82 0.43 32.74
CA LEU A 213 -4.91 0.47 34.20
C LEU A 213 -6.36 0.59 34.70
N MET A 214 -7.22 1.31 33.98
CA MET A 214 -8.64 1.43 34.33
C MET A 214 -9.45 0.17 34.01
N GLU A 215 -9.13 -0.56 32.95
CA GLU A 215 -9.83 -1.80 32.58
C GLU A 215 -9.47 -3.00 33.47
N ASN A 216 -8.32 -2.94 34.15
CA ASN A 216 -7.84 -3.98 35.07
C ASN A 216 -8.26 -3.75 36.54
N ASN A 217 -9.04 -2.69 36.84
CA ASN A 217 -9.57 -2.37 38.17
C ASN A 217 -11.10 -2.50 38.20
#